data_AF-A0A942CR71-F1
#
_entry.id   AF-A0A942CR71-F1
#
_cell.length_a   1.000
_cell.length_b   1.000
_cell.length_c   1.000
_cell.angle_alpha   90.00
_cell.angle_beta   90.00
_cell.angle_gamma   90.00
#
_symmetry.space_group_name_H-M   'P 1'
#
loop_
_entity.id
_entity.type
_entity.pdbx_description
1 polymer ?
#
loop_
_entity_poly.entity_id
_entity_poly.type
_entity_poly.pdbx_seq_one_letter_code
_entity_poly.pdbx_strand_id
1 'polypeptide(L)' 'MSCKDTIHLICWYLEGKLSPSVSSDIERHLASCTNCQLVLNAATTTLDQYFAAQAESESSATTRAA' A
#
# COMPACT_ATOMS: atom_id res chain seq x y z
N MET A 1 -15.31 -5.92 9.63
CA MET A 1 -15.02 -6.67 8.40
C MET A 1 -14.24 -7.93 8.71
N SER A 2 -14.17 -8.87 7.76
CA SER A 2 -13.32 -10.06 7.88
C SER A 2 -11.90 -9.80 7.35
N CYS A 3 -10.93 -10.65 7.71
CA CYS A 3 -9.57 -10.58 7.14
C CYS A 3 -9.59 -10.64 5.60
N LYS A 4 -10.51 -11.44 5.04
CA LYS A 4 -10.67 -11.56 3.59
C LYS A 4 -11.01 -10.21 2.97
N ASP A 5 -12.01 -9.51 3.51
CA ASP A 5 -12.41 -8.19 3.01
C ASP A 5 -11.28 -7.18 3.14
N THR A 6 -10.58 -7.16 4.29
CA THR A 6 -9.43 -6.28 4.50
C THR A 6 -8.35 -6.51 3.45
N ILE A 7 -7.95 -7.76 3.23
CA ILE A 7 -6.88 -8.10 2.28
C ILE A 7 -7.27 -7.71 0.85
N HIS A 8 -8.52 -7.93 0.44
CA HIS A 8 -9.00 -7.52 -0.88
C HIS A 8 -8.99 -5.99 -1.08
N LEU A 9 -9.05 -5.21 0.00
CA LEU A 9 -9.12 -3.75 -0.06
C LEU A 9 -7.79 -3.05 0.29
N ILE A 10 -6.74 -3.79 0.67
CA ILE A 10 -5.46 -3.21 1.12
C ILE A 10 -4.84 -2.24 0.12
N CYS A 11 -4.83 -2.56 -1.18
CA CYS A 11 -4.26 -1.65 -2.18
C CYS A 11 -5.08 -0.36 -2.30
N TRP A 12 -6.42 -0.46 -2.30
CA TRP A 12 -7.28 0.72 -2.35
C TRP A 12 -7.19 1.57 -1.08
N TYR A 13 -6.99 0.93 0.07
CA TYR A 13 -6.70 1.60 1.34
C TYR A 13 -5.39 2.38 1.26
N LEU A 14 -4.29 1.75 0.79
CA LEU A 14 -2.99 2.40 0.61
C LEU A 14 -3.04 3.56 -0.38
N GLU A 15 -3.88 3.45 -1.41
CA GLU A 15 -4.09 4.51 -2.40
C GLU A 15 -5.06 5.62 -1.95
N GLY A 16 -5.67 5.51 -0.75
CA GLY A 16 -6.63 6.49 -0.24
C GLY A 16 -7.93 6.58 -1.04
N LYS A 17 -8.30 5.51 -1.78
CA LYS A 17 -9.46 5.49 -2.69
C LYS A 17 -10.75 4.97 -2.05
N LEU A 18 -10.71 4.63 -0.78
CA LEU A 18 -11.87 4.11 -0.06
C LEU A 18 -12.77 5.23 0.45
N SER A 19 -14.06 4.95 0.55
CA SER A 19 -14.97 5.87 1.23
C SER A 19 -14.60 5.97 2.73
N PRO A 20 -14.93 7.09 3.40
CA PRO A 20 -14.57 7.29 4.81
C PRO A 20 -15.07 6.16 5.73
N SER A 21 -16.28 5.64 5.47
CA SER A 21 -16.85 4.53 6.23
C SER A 21 -16.04 3.24 6.08
N VAL A 22 -15.58 2.93 4.86
CA VAL A 22 -14.82 1.70 4.59
C VAL A 22 -13.38 1.82 5.12
N SER A 23 -12.78 3.01 5.04
CA SER A 23 -11.46 3.27 5.65
C SER A 23 -11.51 3.07 7.17
N SER A 24 -12.50 3.67 7.84
CA SER A 24 -12.65 3.54 9.31
C SER A 24 -12.90 2.09 9.74
N ASP A 25 -13.64 1.34 8.93
CA ASP A 25 -13.76 -0.10 9.11
C ASP A 25 -12.38 -0.75 9.08
N ILE A 26 -11.65 -0.63 7.97
CA ILE A 26 -10.31 -1.24 7.78
C ILE A 26 -9.35 -0.87 8.90
N GLU A 27 -9.24 0.40 9.25
CA GLU A 27 -8.41 0.89 10.36
C GLU A 27 -8.71 0.16 11.68
N ARG A 28 -10.00 -0.03 11.99
CA ARG A 28 -10.41 -0.75 13.20
C ARG A 28 -9.98 -2.21 13.20
N HIS A 29 -9.99 -2.89 12.06
CA HIS A 29 -9.52 -4.28 11.98
C HIS A 29 -8.00 -4.37 12.00
N LEU A 30 -7.31 -3.47 11.30
CA LEU A 30 -5.86 -3.37 11.34
C LEU A 30 -5.36 -3.08 12.76
N ALA A 31 -6.10 -2.31 13.56
CA ALA A 31 -5.75 -2.05 14.96
C ALA A 31 -5.74 -3.31 15.83
N SER A 32 -6.54 -4.34 15.51
CA SER A 32 -6.71 -5.53 16.34
C SER A 32 -6.22 -6.84 15.71
N CYS A 33 -5.79 -6.85 14.43
CA CYS A 33 -5.44 -8.07 13.71
C CYS A 33 -3.99 -8.08 13.24
N THR A 34 -3.13 -8.82 13.95
CA THR A 34 -1.70 -8.96 13.62
C THR A 34 -1.45 -9.54 12.23
N ASN A 35 -2.28 -10.48 11.76
CA ASN A 35 -2.12 -11.06 10.42
C ASN A 35 -2.34 -10.01 9.33
N CYS A 36 -3.37 -9.17 9.46
CA CYS A 36 -3.64 -8.12 8.48
C CYS A 36 -2.62 -6.98 8.57
N GLN A 37 -2.08 -6.68 9.75
CA GLN A 37 -0.95 -5.75 9.89
C GLN A 37 0.30 -6.26 9.15
N LEU A 38 0.59 -7.57 9.25
CA LEU A 38 1.70 -8.19 8.52
C LEU A 38 1.52 -8.06 7.00
N VAL A 39 0.32 -8.36 6.50
CA VAL A 39 0.02 -8.23 5.06
C VAL A 39 0.13 -6.77 4.61
N LEU A 40 -0.39 -5.81 5.39
CA LEU A 40 -0.26 -4.39 5.08
C LEU A 40 1.20 -3.94 4.99
N ASN A 41 2.04 -4.36 5.94
CA ASN A 41 3.46 -4.02 5.94
C ASN A 41 4.18 -4.61 4.73
N ALA A 42 3.91 -5.88 4.40
CA ALA A 42 4.48 -6.52 3.23
C ALA A 42 4.07 -5.82 1.91
N ALA A 43 2.79 -5.44 1.79
CA ALA A 43 2.29 -4.70 0.64
C ALA A 43 2.97 -3.33 0.53
N THR A 44 3.05 -2.58 1.62
CA THR A 44 3.70 -1.26 1.69
C THR A 44 5.17 -1.34 1.29
N THR A 45 5.92 -2.27 1.89
CA THR A 45 7.34 -2.49 1.59
C THR A 45 7.55 -2.83 0.11
N THR A 46 6.68 -3.68 -0.46
CA THR A 46 6.77 -4.06 -1.87
C THR A 46 6.55 -2.86 -2.80
N LEU A 47 5.55 -2.03 -2.49
CA LEU A 47 5.25 -0.83 -3.26
C LEU A 47 6.38 0.21 -3.14
N ASP A 48 6.88 0.45 -1.93
CA ASP A 48 7.99 1.37 -1.69
C ASP A 48 9.22 0.97 -2.50
N GLN A 49 9.59 -0.32 -2.51
CA GLN A 49 10.70 -0.82 -3.31
C GLN A 49 10.47 -0.66 -4.82
N TYR A 50 9.26 -0.95 -5.29
CA TYR A 50 8.91 -0.82 -6.70
C TYR A 50 8.99 0.63 -7.18
N PHE A 51 8.44 1.57 -6.42
CA PHE A 51 8.47 2.99 -6.78
C PHE A 51 9.85 3.63 -6.58
N ALA A 52 10.62 3.21 -5.58
CA ALA A 52 12.00 3.64 -5.42
C ALA A 52 12.88 3.22 -6.61
N ALA A 53 12.75 1.97 -7.08
CA ALA A 53 13.47 1.48 -8.24
C ALA A 53 13.12 2.24 -9.54
N GLN A 54 11.87 2.69 -9.69
CA GLN A 54 11.46 3.50 -10.84
C GLN A 54 12.10 4.90 -10.81
N ALA A 55 12.17 5.54 -9.64
CA ALA A 55 12.78 6.86 -9.50
C ALA A 55 14.28 6.86 -9.88
N GLU A 56 15.01 5.79 -9.55
CA GLU A 56 16.42 5.63 -9.94
C GLU A 56 16.60 5.41 -11.45
N SER A 57 15.70 4.63 -12.06
CA SER A 57 15.71 4.37 -13.50
C SER A 57 15.42 5.63 -14.32
N GLU A 58 14.45 6.45 -13.93
CA GLU A 58 14.10 7.71 -14.61
C GLU A 58 15.17 8.79 -14.44
N SER A 59 15.82 8.85 -13.27
CA SER A 59 16.93 9.78 -12.99
C SER A 59 18.16 9.51 -13.87
N SER A 60 18.46 8.23 -14.16
CA SER A 60 19.56 7.84 -15.06
C SER A 60 19.26 8.10 -16.55
N ALA A 61 17.98 8.19 -16.94
CA ALA A 61 17.57 8.46 -18.32
C ALA A 61 17.66 9.96 -18.69
N THR A 62 17.35 10.86 -17.75
CA THR A 62 17.44 12.32 -17.95
C THR A 62 18.89 12.82 -18.10
N THR A 63 19.86 12.15 -17.48
CA THR A 63 21.27 12.59 -17.51
C THR A 63 21.98 12.34 -18.85
N ARG A 64 21.40 11.55 -19.77
CA ARG A 64 22.03 11.19 -21.06
C ARG A 64 21.59 12.05 -22.25
N ALA A 65 20.79 13.10 -22.01
CA ALA A 65 20.22 13.95 -23.06
C ALA A 65 20.63 15.44 -22.96
N ALA A 66 21.75 15.76 -22.28
CA ALA A 66 22.29 17.11 -22.16
C ALA A 66 23.71 17.21 -22.74
#